data_AF-E1YET5-F1
#
_entry.id   AF-E1YET5-F1
#
_cell.length_a   1.000
_cell.length_b   1.000
_cell.length_c   1.000
_cell.angle_alpha   90.00
_cell.angle_beta   90.00
_cell.angle_gamma   90.00
#
_symmetry.space_group_name_H-M   'P 1'
#
loop_
_entity.id
_entity.type
_entity.pdbx_description
1 polymer ?
#
loop_
_entity_poly.entity_id
_entity_poly.type
_entity_poly.pdbx_seq_one_letter_code
_entity_poly.pdbx_strand_id
1 'polypeptide(L)' 'MKYIPKLEAMSYRFDFEIGHLIKSPCRECQCRINFPECAETCVVLGRLQSILSEGISCTRRI' A
#
# COMPACT_ATOMS: atom_id res chain seq x y z
N MET A 1 5.52 -40.57 11.01
CA MET A 1 5.56 -40.03 9.64
C MET A 1 4.19 -40.17 9.04
N LYS A 2 3.48 -39.07 8.79
CA LYS A 2 2.21 -39.09 8.06
C LYS A 2 2.26 -38.05 6.94
N TYR A 3 2.06 -38.57 5.75
CA TYR A 3 1.98 -37.95 4.44
C TYR A 3 1.05 -36.72 4.43
N ILE A 4 1.53 -35.59 3.90
CA ILE A 4 0.74 -34.37 3.71
C ILE A 4 0.04 -34.47 2.34
N PRO A 5 -1.31 -34.48 2.30
CA PRO A 5 -2.06 -34.70 1.06
C PRO A 5 -2.03 -33.46 0.16
N LYS A 6 -2.37 -33.72 -1.11
CA LYS A 6 -2.42 -32.78 -2.25
C LYS A 6 -2.88 -31.36 -1.87
N LEU A 7 -2.15 -30.39 -2.42
CA LEU A 7 -2.50 -28.97 -2.55
C LEU A 7 -3.82 -28.80 -3.32
N GLU A 8 -4.95 -29.18 -2.71
CA GLU A 8 -6.27 -28.84 -3.20
C GLU A 8 -6.57 -27.40 -2.76
N ALA A 9 -6.64 -26.53 -3.77
CA ALA A 9 -7.17 -25.17 -3.72
C ALA A 9 -6.69 -24.34 -2.52
N MET A 10 -5.49 -23.75 -2.64
CA MET A 10 -5.17 -22.54 -1.88
C MET A 10 -6.18 -21.45 -2.25
N SER A 11 -7.22 -21.32 -1.43
CA SER A 11 -8.08 -20.15 -1.39
C SER A 11 -7.27 -18.99 -0.82
N TYR A 12 -6.40 -18.40 -1.64
CA TYR A 12 -5.85 -17.09 -1.31
C TYR A 12 -6.98 -16.07 -1.50
N ARG A 13 -7.85 -15.98 -0.49
CA ARG A 13 -8.62 -14.76 -0.25
C ARG A 13 -7.63 -13.74 0.28
N PHE A 14 -6.98 -13.03 -0.63
CA PHE A 14 -6.28 -11.81 -0.28
C PHE A 14 -7.35 -10.74 0.01
N ASP A 15 -7.91 -10.79 1.23
CA ASP A 15 -8.80 -9.76 1.78
C ASP A 15 -7.93 -8.60 2.30
N PHE A 16 -7.37 -7.78 1.42
CA PHE A 16 -6.74 -6.53 1.84
C PHE A 16 -7.47 -5.34 1.20
N GLU A 17 -8.37 -4.71 1.96
CA GLU A 17 -8.74 -3.31 1.73
C GLU A 17 -7.70 -2.40 2.39
N ILE A 18 -6.65 -2.03 1.65
CA ILE A 18 -5.65 -1.04 2.12
C ILE A 18 -6.25 0.38 2.20
N GLY A 19 -7.44 0.58 1.60
CA GLY A 19 -8.08 1.87 1.42
C GLY A 19 -7.51 2.64 0.23
N HIS A 20 -8.26 3.63 -0.26
CA HIS A 20 -7.81 4.53 -1.33
C HIS A 20 -7.78 5.96 -0.80
N LEU A 21 -6.86 6.78 -1.33
CA LEU A 21 -6.84 8.20 -1.02
C LEU A 21 -8.00 8.89 -1.73
N ILE A 22 -8.99 9.34 -0.96
CA ILE A 22 -10.13 10.14 -1.47
C ILE A 22 -9.63 11.50 -2.00
N LYS A 23 -8.52 12.03 -1.45
CA LYS A 23 -7.87 13.28 -1.85
C LYS A 23 -6.38 13.22 -1.53
N SER A 24 -5.56 13.86 -2.36
CA SER A 24 -4.12 14.01 -2.07
C SER A 24 -3.91 14.84 -0.80
N PRO A 25 -3.06 14.41 0.15
CA PRO A 25 -2.72 15.18 1.34
C PRO A 25 -1.99 16.48 0.99
N CYS A 26 -1.38 16.58 -0.20
CA CYS A 26 -0.71 17.80 -0.64
C CYS A 26 -1.68 18.86 -1.16
N ARG A 27 -2.96 18.54 -1.40
CA ARG A 27 -3.90 19.48 -2.04
C ARG A 27 -4.21 20.71 -1.18
N GLU A 28 -4.21 20.55 0.13
CA GLU A 28 -4.43 21.64 1.12
C GLU A 28 -3.24 21.81 2.07
N CYS A 29 -2.08 21.26 1.69
CA CYS A 29 -0.86 21.36 2.49
C CYS A 29 -0.29 22.78 2.40
N GLN A 30 -0.01 23.39 3.56
CA GLN A 30 0.62 24.72 3.63
C GLN A 30 2.05 24.72 3.06
N CYS A 31 2.75 23.59 3.18
CA CYS A 31 4.11 23.43 2.65
C CYS A 31 4.14 23.11 1.15
N ARG A 32 2.99 23.07 0.45
CA ARG A 32 2.91 22.71 -0.98
C ARG A 32 3.76 23.63 -1.86
N ILE A 33 3.93 24.89 -1.47
CA ILE A 33 4.79 25.84 -2.18
C ILE A 33 6.27 25.38 -2.24
N ASN A 34 6.71 24.58 -1.27
CA ASN A 34 8.07 24.03 -1.18
C ASN A 34 8.16 22.62 -1.76
N PHE A 35 7.15 22.17 -2.52
CA PHE A 35 7.22 20.88 -3.21
C PHE A 35 8.15 21.02 -4.43
N PRO A 36 9.13 20.10 -4.66
CA PRO A 36 9.26 18.77 -4.07
C PRO A 36 10.16 18.67 -2.83
N GLU A 37 10.88 19.71 -2.44
CA GLU A 37 11.87 19.67 -1.33
C GLU A 37 11.25 19.21 -0.01
N CYS A 38 10.01 19.59 0.27
CA CYS A 38 9.33 19.17 1.49
C CYS A 38 8.96 17.67 1.52
N ALA A 39 9.02 16.96 0.38
CA ALA A 39 8.54 15.58 0.29
C ALA A 39 9.45 14.59 1.02
N GLU A 40 10.77 14.80 0.98
CA GLU A 40 11.75 13.87 1.58
C GLU A 40 11.62 13.75 3.10
N THR A 41 11.19 14.82 3.75
CA THR A 41 11.00 14.89 5.21
C THR A 41 9.54 14.87 5.63
N CYS A 42 8.60 14.70 4.68
CA CYS A 42 7.18 14.74 4.96
C CYS A 42 6.70 13.48 5.68
N VAL A 43 6.41 13.60 6.98
CA VAL A 43 5.90 12.50 7.81
C VAL A 43 4.62 11.87 7.24
N VAL A 44 3.71 12.69 6.69
CA VAL A 44 2.45 12.19 6.10
C VAL A 44 2.71 11.33 4.88
N LEU A 45 3.58 11.78 3.96
CA LEU A 45 3.93 11.01 2.77
C LEU A 45 4.70 9.74 3.15
N GLY A 46 5.63 9.81 4.10
CA GLY A 46 6.36 8.63 4.59
C GLY A 46 5.45 7.59 5.21
N ARG A 47 4.46 8.00 6.02
CA ARG A 47 3.47 7.07 6.60
C ARG A 47 2.60 6.44 5.52
N LEU A 48 2.13 7.22 4.54
CA LEU A 48 1.36 6.69 3.41
C LEU A 48 2.17 5.69 2.60
N GLN A 49 3.44 6.01 2.31
CA GLN A 49 4.34 5.09 1.60
C GLN A 49 4.55 3.79 2.38
N SER A 50 4.76 3.85 3.71
CA SER A 50 4.87 2.64 4.55
C SER A 50 3.62 1.78 4.43
N ILE A 51 2.44 2.35 4.70
CA ILE A 51 1.15 1.63 4.66
C ILE A 51 0.91 1.02 3.27
N LEU A 52 1.14 1.79 2.21
CA LEU A 52 0.92 1.33 0.84
C LEU A 52 1.95 0.28 0.40
N SER A 53 3.19 0.36 0.89
CA SER A 53 4.26 -0.61 0.58
C SER A 53 4.09 -1.95 1.27
N GLU A 54 3.43 -1.97 2.45
CA GLU A 54 3.02 -3.20 3.13
C GLU A 54 1.86 -3.89 2.37
N GLY A 55 1.18 -3.17 1.48
CA GLY A 55 0.19 -3.69 0.58
C GLY A 55 0.78 -4.43 -0.62
N ILE A 56 0.73 -5.76 -0.61
CA ILE A 56 1.11 -6.56 -1.78
C ILE A 56 -0.03 -6.50 -2.80
N SER A 57 0.19 -5.79 -3.91
CA SER A 57 -0.72 -5.86 -5.05
C SER A 57 -0.62 -7.24 -5.70
N CYS A 58 -1.62 -8.09 -5.47
CA CYS A 58 -1.73 -9.41 -6.08
C CYS A 58 -2.21 -9.38 -7.54
N THR A 59 -2.36 -8.20 -8.13
CA THR A 59 -2.83 -8.05 -9.51
C THR A 59 -1.73 -8.48 -10.48
N ARG A 60 -1.80 -9.74 -10.91
CA ARG A 60 -0.98 -10.26 -12.01
C ARG A 60 -1.31 -9.44 -13.26
N ARG A 61 -0.35 -8.64 -13.77
CA ARG A 61 -0.49 -8.02 -15.09
C ARG A 61 -0.55 -9.13 -16.13
N ILE A 62 -1.68 -9.21 -16.84
CA ILE A 62 -1.86 -10.02 -18.05
C ILE A 62 -1.38 -9.19 -19.23
#